data_AF-A0A3R6YXK9-F1
#
_entry.id   AF-A0A3R6YXK9-F1
#
_cell.length_a   1.000
_cell.length_b   1.000
_cell.length_c   1.000
_cell.angle_alpha   90.00
_cell.angle_beta   90.00
_cell.angle_gamma   90.00
#
_symmetry.space_group_name_H-M   'P 1'
#
loop_
_entity.id
_entity.type
_entity.pdbx_description
1 polymer ?
#
loop_
_entity_poly.entity_id
_entity_poly.type
_entity_poly.pdbx_seq_one_letter_code
_entity_poly.pdbx_strand_id
1 'polypeptide(L)'
;MFEWAGIGFSKAETFRLSLALQKLASLNGTTKLRFWGKLLGTTADFYVAEGELPEPYEPEDAAAEEGANGLNKNTYWVLKDDGRGLVHGHPPFPGSEKNFIRAQIARINAGTVLCPAGFFIVSEEGELEVPEEAPEPKTAAELGDPSNWVHYTKEINEKYGRSTPLPPNTNDDGEEVPWEGEEFAEPLRAISEDKPGSWRVDRLPSTTSAAVGELAIARSLTWPGAVSIGVGKKFLNVYVGYGLKAKFGVDHQIQLPRKLATDFGVAVEGDTNVLKFTNLVEQPDVLVDPSPPEEGAEE
;
A
#
# COMPACT_ATOMS: atom_id res chain seq x y z
N MET A 1 5.14 -4.20 -26.79
CA MET A 1 5.59 -3.86 -25.42
C MET A 1 5.23 -4.97 -24.44
N PHE A 2 3.95 -5.28 -24.18
CA PHE A 2 3.57 -6.34 -23.22
C PHE A 2 4.13 -7.73 -23.56
N GLU A 3 4.04 -8.18 -24.81
CA GLU A 3 4.58 -9.49 -25.23
C GLU A 3 6.09 -9.60 -24.95
N TRP A 4 6.85 -8.54 -25.25
CA TRP A 4 8.28 -8.47 -25.00
C TRP A 4 8.60 -8.43 -23.50
N ALA A 5 7.71 -7.85 -22.70
CA ALA A 5 7.76 -7.92 -21.26
C ALA A 5 7.34 -9.27 -20.67
N GLY A 6 7.03 -10.27 -21.50
CA GLY A 6 6.58 -11.58 -21.03
C GLY A 6 5.18 -11.52 -20.41
N ILE A 7 4.43 -10.45 -20.69
CA ILE A 7 3.05 -10.27 -20.23
C ILE A 7 2.14 -10.63 -21.42
N GLY A 8 1.57 -11.83 -21.36
CA GLY A 8 0.73 -12.37 -22.42
C GLY A 8 -0.70 -11.88 -22.33
N PHE A 9 -1.00 -10.72 -22.93
CA PHE A 9 -2.37 -10.39 -23.32
C PHE A 9 -2.58 -10.78 -24.78
N SER A 10 -3.68 -11.47 -25.09
CA SER A 10 -4.02 -11.72 -26.49
C SER A 10 -4.39 -10.41 -27.19
N LYS A 11 -4.13 -10.30 -28.50
CA LYS A 11 -4.53 -9.09 -29.27
C LYS A 11 -6.01 -8.75 -29.11
N ALA A 12 -6.87 -9.77 -29.08
CA ALA A 12 -8.31 -9.62 -28.88
C ALA A 12 -8.67 -9.14 -27.45
N GLU A 13 -7.89 -9.52 -26.44
CA GLU A 13 -8.05 -9.06 -25.07
C GLU A 13 -7.59 -7.62 -24.91
N THR A 14 -6.41 -7.27 -25.44
CA THR A 14 -5.92 -5.87 -25.46
C THR A 14 -6.90 -4.94 -26.17
N PHE A 15 -7.47 -5.38 -27.29
CA PHE A 15 -8.49 -4.59 -28.01
C PHE A 15 -9.76 -4.38 -27.16
N ARG A 16 -10.29 -5.45 -26.54
CA ARG A 16 -11.44 -5.35 -25.63
C ARG A 16 -11.17 -4.44 -24.43
N LEU A 17 -9.98 -4.52 -23.85
CA LEU A 17 -9.55 -3.65 -22.76
C LEU A 17 -9.51 -2.18 -23.21
N SER A 18 -8.95 -1.89 -24.39
CA SER A 18 -8.91 -0.52 -24.91
C SER A 18 -10.31 0.08 -25.10
N LEU A 19 -11.26 -0.70 -25.63
CA LEU A 19 -12.64 -0.26 -25.82
C LEU A 19 -13.39 -0.08 -24.49
N ALA A 20 -13.16 -0.98 -23.54
CA ALA A 20 -13.74 -0.89 -22.20
C ALA A 20 -13.24 0.35 -21.44
N LEU A 21 -11.95 0.67 -21.53
CA LEU A 21 -11.38 1.89 -20.94
C LEU A 21 -11.95 3.15 -21.58
N GLN A 22 -12.08 3.20 -22.90
CA GLN A 22 -12.70 4.35 -23.58
C GLN A 22 -14.14 4.57 -23.11
N LYS A 23 -14.93 3.48 -23.01
CA LYS A 23 -16.29 3.54 -22.49
C LYS A 23 -16.33 4.01 -21.03
N LEU A 24 -15.41 3.51 -20.20
CA LEU A 24 -15.32 3.88 -18.79
C LEU A 24 -14.95 5.36 -18.61
N ALA A 25 -14.02 5.87 -19.42
CA ALA A 25 -13.64 7.28 -19.42
C ALA A 25 -14.83 8.17 -19.81
N SER A 26 -15.59 7.80 -20.85
CA SER A 26 -16.79 8.54 -21.25
C SER A 26 -17.90 8.52 -20.21
N LEU A 27 -18.07 7.40 -19.48
CA LEU A 27 -19.13 7.26 -18.47
C LEU A 27 -18.87 8.13 -17.23
N ASN A 28 -17.61 8.19 -16.78
CA ASN A 28 -17.23 8.86 -15.53
C ASN A 28 -16.67 10.28 -15.74
N GLY A 29 -16.55 10.74 -16.98
CA GLY A 29 -15.97 12.07 -17.30
C GLY A 29 -14.48 12.19 -16.98
N THR A 30 -13.76 11.07 -16.83
CA THR A 30 -12.34 11.04 -16.45
C THR A 30 -11.43 11.35 -17.64
N THR A 31 -10.50 12.29 -17.45
CA THR A 31 -9.51 12.69 -18.47
C THR A 31 -8.24 11.84 -18.44
N LYS A 32 -7.83 11.37 -17.26
CA LYS A 32 -6.66 10.51 -17.06
C LYS A 32 -7.08 9.12 -16.60
N LEU A 33 -7.16 8.19 -17.55
CA LEU A 33 -7.48 6.78 -17.27
C LEU A 33 -6.37 5.87 -17.82
N ARG A 34 -5.89 4.94 -16.99
CA ARG A 34 -4.85 3.98 -17.33
C ARG A 34 -5.30 2.57 -16.94
N PHE A 35 -4.90 1.58 -17.74
CA PHE A 35 -4.96 0.18 -17.31
C PHE A 35 -3.87 -0.07 -16.26
N TRP A 36 -4.27 -0.34 -15.02
CA TRP A 36 -3.32 -0.63 -13.94
C TRP A 36 -2.74 -2.04 -14.09
N GLY A 37 -3.61 -3.02 -14.38
CA GLY A 37 -3.19 -4.40 -14.42
C GLY A 37 -4.29 -5.41 -14.19
N LYS A 38 -3.85 -6.64 -13.90
CA LYS A 38 -4.69 -7.82 -13.70
C LYS A 38 -4.28 -8.56 -12.43
N LEU A 39 -5.22 -8.74 -11.50
CA LEU A 39 -5.03 -9.63 -10.34
C LEU A 39 -5.62 -10.99 -10.67
N LEU A 40 -4.82 -12.04 -10.56
CA LEU A 40 -5.26 -13.40 -10.82
C LEU A 40 -6.04 -13.94 -9.63
N GLY A 41 -7.24 -14.42 -9.89
CA GLY A 41 -8.12 -15.02 -8.88
C GLY A 41 -8.22 -16.53 -9.01
N THR A 42 -8.89 -17.17 -8.07
CA THR A 42 -9.18 -18.61 -8.11
C THR A 42 -10.39 -18.94 -8.98
N THR A 43 -11.39 -18.06 -9.00
CA THR A 43 -12.64 -18.22 -9.75
C THR A 43 -12.69 -17.33 -10.99
N ALA A 44 -12.28 -16.07 -10.84
CA ALA A 44 -12.23 -15.07 -11.90
C ALA A 44 -11.10 -14.07 -11.61
N ASP A 45 -10.52 -13.55 -12.67
CA ASP A 45 -9.47 -12.54 -12.58
C ASP A 45 -10.06 -11.14 -12.49
N PHE A 46 -9.38 -10.25 -11.78
CA PHE A 46 -9.77 -8.85 -11.66
C PHE A 46 -8.98 -8.01 -12.66
N TYR A 47 -9.69 -7.30 -13.52
CA TYR A 47 -9.07 -6.28 -14.38
C TYR A 47 -9.25 -4.92 -13.72
N VAL A 48 -8.14 -4.21 -13.53
CA VAL A 48 -8.11 -2.96 -12.78
C VAL A 48 -7.75 -1.82 -13.72
N ALA A 49 -8.59 -0.79 -13.73
CA ALA A 49 -8.30 0.51 -14.31
C ALA A 49 -8.12 1.52 -13.18
N GLU A 50 -7.20 2.45 -13.35
CA GLU A 50 -6.98 3.55 -12.42
C GLU A 50 -7.15 4.88 -13.15
N GLY A 51 -7.57 5.91 -12.42
CA GLY A 51 -7.69 7.25 -12.96
C GLY A 51 -8.12 8.27 -11.92
N GLU A 52 -8.10 9.53 -12.33
CA GLU A 52 -8.50 10.66 -11.48
C GLU A 52 -9.96 11.01 -11.75
N LEU A 53 -10.75 11.23 -10.70
CA LEU A 53 -12.10 11.78 -10.86
C LEU A 53 -12.01 13.29 -11.16
N PRO A 54 -13.02 13.87 -11.85
CA PRO A 54 -13.05 15.32 -12.08
C PRO A 54 -13.06 16.13 -10.78
N GLU A 55 -13.74 15.60 -9.76
CA GLU A 55 -13.75 16.13 -8.40
C GLU A 55 -12.83 15.24 -7.54
N PRO A 56 -11.79 15.82 -6.90
CA PRO A 56 -10.92 15.08 -6.01
C PRO A 56 -11.69 14.47 -4.84
N TYR A 57 -11.25 13.31 -4.37
CA TYR A 57 -11.83 12.70 -3.18
C TYR A 57 -11.41 13.47 -1.92
N GLU A 58 -12.40 13.90 -1.14
CA GLU A 58 -12.21 14.49 0.17
C GLU A 58 -12.55 13.46 1.26
N PRO A 59 -11.62 13.15 2.18
CA PRO A 59 -11.86 12.17 3.25
C PRO A 59 -12.84 12.77 4.28
N GLU A 60 -13.76 11.94 4.78
CA GLU A 60 -14.67 12.35 5.87
C GLU A 60 -13.91 12.52 7.20
N ASP A 61 -12.88 11.69 7.41
CA ASP A 61 -11.97 11.75 8.55
C ASP A 61 -10.52 11.72 8.05
N ALA A 62 -9.86 12.90 8.06
CA ALA A 62 -8.48 13.05 7.61
C ALA A 62 -7.44 12.36 8.51
N ALA A 63 -7.81 11.95 9.73
CA ALA A 63 -6.96 11.14 10.60
C ALA A 63 -7.03 9.65 10.23
N ALA A 64 -8.20 9.18 9.79
CA ALA A 64 -8.41 7.79 9.36
C ALA A 64 -8.05 7.54 7.89
N GLU A 65 -8.29 8.52 7.02
CA GLU A 65 -8.20 8.38 5.57
C GLU A 65 -7.30 9.46 4.96
N GLU A 66 -6.56 9.10 3.91
CA GLU A 66 -5.82 10.08 3.12
C GLU A 66 -6.72 10.70 2.06
N GLY A 67 -6.47 11.97 1.73
CA GLY A 67 -7.14 12.65 0.62
C GLY A 67 -6.38 12.50 -0.70
N ALA A 68 -6.63 13.44 -1.61
CA ALA A 68 -6.04 13.48 -2.94
C ALA A 68 -4.51 13.61 -2.97
N ASN A 69 -3.89 14.08 -1.89
CA ASN A 69 -2.44 14.23 -1.77
C ASN A 69 -1.72 12.95 -1.34
N GLY A 70 -2.46 11.88 -1.06
CA GLY A 70 -1.95 10.62 -0.54
C GLY A 70 -2.37 9.41 -1.37
N LEU A 71 -2.56 8.28 -0.68
CA LEU A 71 -2.89 6.99 -1.29
C LEU A 71 -4.23 6.97 -2.03
N ASN A 72 -5.13 7.92 -1.74
CA ASN A 72 -6.47 8.04 -2.32
C ASN A 72 -6.56 9.06 -3.47
N LYS A 73 -5.43 9.50 -4.02
CA LYS A 73 -5.38 10.33 -5.23
C LYS A 73 -6.17 9.73 -6.40
N ASN A 74 -5.97 8.44 -6.67
CA ASN A 74 -6.56 7.75 -7.80
C ASN A 74 -7.76 6.91 -7.38
N THR A 75 -8.79 6.93 -8.22
CA THR A 75 -9.91 5.99 -8.17
C THR A 75 -9.58 4.75 -8.99
N TYR A 76 -9.96 3.58 -8.47
CA TYR A 76 -9.74 2.29 -9.11
C TYR A 76 -11.06 1.62 -9.45
N TRP A 77 -11.27 1.32 -10.73
CA TRP A 77 -12.40 0.55 -11.21
C TRP A 77 -11.96 -0.88 -11.48
N VAL A 78 -12.71 -1.83 -10.95
CA VAL A 78 -12.38 -3.25 -11.02
C VAL A 78 -13.49 -4.02 -11.70
N LEU A 79 -13.14 -4.79 -12.72
CA LEU A 79 -14.06 -5.69 -13.42
C LEU A 79 -14.07 -7.05 -12.71
N LYS A 80 -15.06 -7.29 -11.84
CA LYS A 80 -15.42 -8.59 -11.26
C LYS A 80 -16.89 -8.58 -10.80
N ASP A 81 -17.26 -9.52 -9.92
CA ASP A 81 -18.47 -9.53 -9.11
C ASP A 81 -18.50 -8.33 -8.14
N ASP A 82 -19.52 -8.25 -7.28
CA ASP A 82 -19.72 -7.11 -6.37
C ASP A 82 -18.63 -6.97 -5.28
N GLY A 83 -17.62 -7.85 -5.25
CA GLY A 83 -16.47 -7.78 -4.35
C GLY A 83 -16.83 -7.91 -2.87
N ARG A 84 -17.98 -8.52 -2.56
CA ARG A 84 -18.49 -8.70 -1.19
C ARG A 84 -17.97 -9.96 -0.49
N GLY A 85 -17.01 -10.67 -1.11
CA GLY A 85 -16.38 -11.84 -0.51
C GLY A 85 -15.77 -11.55 0.87
N LEU A 86 -15.85 -12.52 1.76
CA LEU A 86 -15.19 -12.46 3.07
C LEU A 86 -13.69 -12.74 2.90
N VAL A 87 -12.87 -11.98 3.61
CA VAL A 87 -11.42 -12.17 3.62
C VAL A 87 -11.05 -12.99 4.85
N HIS A 88 -10.71 -14.25 4.62
CA HIS A 88 -10.32 -15.16 5.69
C HIS A 88 -8.88 -14.89 6.15
N GLY A 89 -8.66 -14.85 7.46
CA GLY A 89 -7.33 -14.68 8.04
C GLY A 89 -7.36 -14.44 9.55
N HIS A 90 -6.20 -14.57 10.19
CA HIS A 90 -5.97 -14.11 11.54
C HIS A 90 -4.76 -13.16 11.57
N PRO A 91 -4.93 -11.92 12.04
CA PRO A 91 -6.17 -11.28 12.50
C PRO A 91 -7.23 -11.12 11.39
N PRO A 92 -8.52 -10.98 11.75
CA PRO A 92 -9.56 -10.75 10.75
C PRO A 92 -9.31 -9.43 10.02
N PHE A 93 -9.49 -9.44 8.70
CA PHE A 93 -9.32 -8.25 7.89
C PHE A 93 -10.52 -7.30 8.07
N PRO A 94 -10.31 -5.99 8.33
CA PRO A 94 -11.38 -5.03 8.55
C PRO A 94 -12.00 -4.60 7.22
N GLY A 95 -12.77 -5.49 6.60
CA GLY A 95 -13.47 -5.21 5.36
C GLY A 95 -13.80 -6.44 4.53
N SER A 96 -14.31 -6.18 3.33
CA SER A 96 -14.62 -7.21 2.33
C SER A 96 -13.50 -7.34 1.30
N GLU A 97 -13.65 -8.27 0.36
CA GLU A 97 -12.70 -8.52 -0.72
C GLU A 97 -12.34 -7.25 -1.50
N LYS A 98 -13.31 -6.37 -1.79
CA LYS A 98 -13.02 -5.07 -2.46
C LYS A 98 -12.02 -4.21 -1.67
N ASN A 99 -12.13 -4.20 -0.33
CA ASN A 99 -11.25 -3.43 0.55
C ASN A 99 -9.85 -4.07 0.57
N PHE A 100 -9.78 -5.40 0.58
CA PHE A 100 -8.52 -6.13 0.51
C PHE A 100 -7.80 -5.89 -0.83
N ILE A 101 -8.52 -5.98 -1.95
CA ILE A 101 -7.98 -5.69 -3.28
C ILE A 101 -7.48 -4.24 -3.36
N ARG A 102 -8.25 -3.27 -2.84
CA ARG A 102 -7.84 -1.87 -2.77
C ARG A 102 -6.56 -1.66 -1.95
N ALA A 103 -6.42 -2.36 -0.83
CA ALA A 103 -5.21 -2.34 -0.01
C ALA A 103 -4.01 -2.97 -0.74
N GLN A 104 -4.20 -4.09 -1.45
CA GLN A 104 -3.15 -4.73 -2.24
C GLN A 104 -2.69 -3.83 -3.40
N ILE A 105 -3.63 -3.17 -4.10
CA ILE A 105 -3.30 -2.19 -5.13
C ILE A 105 -2.45 -1.05 -4.57
N ALA A 106 -2.82 -0.49 -3.41
CA ALA A 106 -2.05 0.58 -2.76
C ALA A 106 -0.59 0.14 -2.51
N ARG A 107 -0.41 -1.05 -1.93
CA ARG A 107 0.90 -1.60 -1.57
C ARG A 107 1.77 -1.94 -2.78
N ILE A 108 1.16 -2.43 -3.86
CA ILE A 108 1.86 -2.68 -5.12
C ILE A 108 2.24 -1.35 -5.75
N ASN A 109 1.32 -0.40 -5.84
CA ASN A 109 1.56 0.91 -6.46
C ASN A 109 2.75 1.63 -5.79
N ALA A 110 2.70 1.75 -4.46
CA ALA A 110 3.71 2.43 -3.65
C ALA A 110 5.13 1.85 -3.77
N GLY A 111 5.27 0.59 -4.17
CA GLY A 111 6.58 -0.09 -4.24
C GLY A 111 6.99 -0.55 -5.63
N THR A 112 6.23 -0.26 -6.69
CA THR A 112 6.51 -0.84 -8.02
C THR A 112 6.31 0.11 -9.20
N VAL A 113 5.82 1.31 -8.97
CA VAL A 113 5.50 2.25 -10.04
C VAL A 113 6.67 3.20 -10.29
N LEU A 114 7.32 2.98 -11.43
CA LEU A 114 8.60 3.59 -11.78
C LEU A 114 8.53 4.48 -13.02
N CYS A 115 9.43 5.46 -13.08
CA CYS A 115 9.71 6.21 -14.29
C CYS A 115 11.22 6.34 -14.51
N PRO A 116 11.67 6.67 -15.73
CA PRO A 116 13.04 7.09 -15.97
C PRO A 116 13.42 8.28 -15.08
N ALA A 117 14.62 8.25 -14.52
CA ALA A 117 15.15 9.37 -13.73
C ALA A 117 15.16 10.66 -14.54
N GLY A 118 14.72 11.76 -13.93
CA GLY A 118 14.57 13.07 -14.58
C GLY A 118 13.28 13.27 -15.37
N PHE A 119 12.42 12.25 -15.52
CA PHE A 119 11.12 12.43 -16.17
C PHE A 119 10.19 13.38 -15.41
N PHE A 120 10.23 13.31 -14.08
CA PHE A 120 9.55 14.25 -13.17
C PHE A 120 10.58 15.00 -12.34
N ILE A 121 10.20 16.19 -11.89
CA ILE A 121 10.90 16.98 -10.89
C ILE A 121 9.97 17.21 -9.69
N VAL A 122 10.58 17.47 -8.54
CA VAL A 122 9.86 17.85 -7.32
C VAL A 122 9.72 19.37 -7.31
N SER A 123 8.49 19.87 -7.20
CA SER A 123 8.19 21.29 -7.07
C SER A 123 8.58 21.82 -5.68
N GLU A 124 8.56 23.13 -5.49
CA GLU A 124 8.79 23.75 -4.17
C GLU A 124 7.76 23.28 -3.12
N GLU A 125 6.58 22.86 -3.55
CA GLU A 125 5.50 22.32 -2.72
C GLU A 125 5.61 20.81 -2.50
N GLY A 126 6.66 20.16 -3.02
CA GLY A 126 6.89 18.72 -2.87
C GLY A 126 6.05 17.84 -3.81
N GLU A 127 5.40 18.44 -4.82
CA GLU A 127 4.60 17.72 -5.81
C GLU A 127 5.45 17.31 -7.03
N LEU A 128 5.04 16.24 -7.72
CA LEU A 128 5.73 15.79 -8.92
C LEU A 128 5.18 16.48 -10.16
N GLU A 129 6.05 17.21 -10.85
CA GLU A 129 5.73 17.97 -12.06
C GLU A 129 6.56 17.49 -13.24
N VAL A 130 6.02 17.70 -14.45
CA VAL A 130 6.78 17.48 -15.69
C VAL A 130 7.62 18.74 -15.94
N PRO A 131 8.95 18.63 -16.11
CA PRO A 131 9.81 19.77 -16.41
C PRO A 131 9.33 20.54 -17.65
N GLU A 132 9.47 21.87 -17.63
CA GLU A 132 9.15 22.73 -18.78
C GLU A 132 9.96 22.33 -20.03
N GLU A 133 11.25 22.04 -19.83
CA GLU A 133 12.12 21.48 -20.86
C GLU A 133 12.10 19.95 -20.75
N ALA A 134 11.51 19.30 -21.75
CA ALA A 134 11.41 17.84 -21.77
C ALA A 134 12.82 17.21 -21.73
N PRO A 135 13.11 16.35 -20.74
CA PRO A 135 14.43 15.75 -20.59
C PRO A 135 14.76 14.90 -21.81
N GLU A 136 16.06 14.78 -22.12
CA GLU A 136 16.48 13.84 -23.14
C GLU A 136 16.06 12.42 -22.75
N PRO A 137 15.40 11.67 -23.66
CA PRO A 137 14.95 10.33 -23.35
C PRO A 137 16.15 9.42 -23.13
N LYS A 138 16.22 8.81 -21.95
CA LYS A 138 17.20 7.77 -21.68
C LYS A 138 17.02 6.61 -22.65
N THR A 139 18.11 6.17 -23.25
CA THR A 139 18.17 5.00 -24.12
C THR A 139 17.89 3.72 -23.34
N ALA A 140 17.53 2.65 -24.03
CA ALA A 140 17.35 1.34 -23.39
C ALA A 140 18.66 0.80 -22.77
N ALA A 141 19.82 1.26 -23.26
CA ALA A 141 21.11 0.94 -22.67
C ALA A 141 21.32 1.63 -21.31
N GLU A 142 20.99 2.92 -21.22
CA GLU A 142 21.05 3.67 -19.96
C GLU A 142 20.03 3.14 -18.95
N LEU A 143 18.79 2.88 -19.39
CA LEU A 143 17.76 2.24 -18.57
C LEU A 143 18.08 0.78 -18.20
N GLY A 144 19.20 0.22 -18.68
CA GLY A 144 19.75 -1.03 -18.16
C GLY A 144 20.35 -0.89 -16.76
N ASP A 145 20.73 0.33 -16.36
CA ASP A 145 21.21 0.65 -15.02
C ASP A 145 20.00 0.90 -14.08
N PRO A 146 19.88 0.17 -12.96
CA PRO A 146 18.85 0.41 -11.95
C PRO A 146 18.81 1.85 -11.42
N SER A 147 19.94 2.56 -11.40
CA SER A 147 20.01 3.95 -10.93
C SER A 147 19.24 4.93 -11.82
N ASN A 148 18.91 4.52 -13.05
CA ASN A 148 18.12 5.32 -13.99
C ASN A 148 16.61 5.10 -13.87
N TRP A 149 16.16 4.33 -12.88
CA TRP A 149 14.76 4.10 -12.56
C TRP A 149 14.46 4.64 -11.16
N VAL A 150 13.42 5.46 -11.06
CA VAL A 150 13.01 6.09 -9.80
C VAL A 150 11.54 5.83 -9.52
N HIS A 151 11.17 5.73 -8.24
CA HIS A 151 9.79 5.63 -7.80
C HIS A 151 9.10 7.00 -7.92
N TYR A 152 7.95 7.08 -8.59
CA TYR A 152 7.19 8.34 -8.72
C TYR A 152 5.85 8.32 -7.97
N THR A 153 5.66 7.33 -7.11
CA THR A 153 4.56 7.26 -6.15
C THR A 153 5.11 7.34 -4.74
N LYS A 154 4.35 7.93 -3.82
CA LYS A 154 4.75 8.01 -2.41
C LYS A 154 4.79 6.61 -1.79
N GLU A 155 5.83 6.35 -1.00
CA GLU A 155 5.95 5.11 -0.25
C GLU A 155 4.97 5.07 0.93
N ILE A 156 4.62 3.86 1.34
CA ILE A 156 3.75 3.65 2.49
C ILE A 156 4.61 3.43 3.73
N ASN A 157 4.42 4.26 4.74
CA ASN A 157 5.01 4.10 6.06
C ASN A 157 4.57 2.77 6.70
N GLU A 158 5.52 2.01 7.23
CA GLU A 158 5.26 0.66 7.75
C GLU A 158 4.43 0.64 9.05
N LYS A 159 4.53 1.69 9.87
CA LYS A 159 3.85 1.78 11.19
C LYS A 159 2.39 2.21 11.04
N TYR A 160 2.15 3.24 10.23
CA TYR A 160 0.83 3.87 10.09
C TYR A 160 0.08 3.44 8.83
N GLY A 161 0.75 2.82 7.85
CA GLY A 161 0.12 2.43 6.59
C GLY A 161 -0.26 3.63 5.72
N ARG A 162 0.39 4.78 5.93
CA ARG A 162 0.11 6.05 5.25
C ARG A 162 1.25 6.55 4.37
N SER A 163 0.96 7.41 3.40
CA SER A 163 1.94 8.07 2.52
C SER A 163 2.08 9.57 2.76
N THR A 164 1.24 10.13 3.64
CA THR A 164 1.28 11.52 4.08
C THR A 164 1.29 11.60 5.60
N PRO A 165 1.87 12.66 6.18
CA PRO A 165 1.87 12.84 7.63
C PRO A 165 0.48 12.78 8.25
N LEU A 166 0.40 12.23 9.46
CA LEU A 166 -0.79 12.32 10.30
C LEU A 166 -1.02 13.77 10.75
N PRO A 167 -2.29 14.17 10.98
CA PRO A 167 -2.57 15.42 11.65
C PRO A 167 -1.79 15.52 12.98
N PRO A 168 -1.30 16.71 13.38
CA PRO A 168 -0.54 16.87 14.62
C PRO A 168 -1.27 16.27 15.82
N ASN A 169 -0.56 15.51 16.66
CA ASN A 169 -1.12 15.00 17.91
C ASN A 169 -0.96 16.08 18.99
N THR A 170 -2.01 16.38 19.75
CA THR A 170 -1.95 17.35 20.85
C THR A 170 -2.01 16.61 22.18
N ASN A 171 -1.05 16.86 23.07
CA ASN A 171 -1.09 16.31 24.43
C ASN A 171 -2.12 17.05 25.32
N ASP A 172 -2.33 16.56 26.54
CA ASP A 172 -3.24 17.17 27.51
C ASP A 172 -2.88 18.63 27.86
N ASP A 173 -1.63 19.04 27.61
CA ASP A 173 -1.10 20.39 27.83
C ASP A 173 -1.28 21.33 26.62
N GLY A 174 -1.86 20.85 25.51
CA GLY A 174 -2.08 21.64 24.30
C GLY A 174 -0.86 21.77 23.37
N GLU A 175 0.22 21.04 23.65
CA GLU A 175 1.44 21.04 22.83
C GLU A 175 1.37 19.97 21.73
N GLU A 176 1.86 20.31 20.54
CA GLU A 176 1.97 19.38 19.41
C GLU A 176 3.14 18.41 19.63
N VAL A 177 2.82 17.11 19.66
CA VAL A 177 3.79 16.03 19.82
C VAL A 177 3.94 15.29 18.48
N PRO A 178 5.17 15.18 17.93
CA PRO A 178 5.41 14.43 16.71
C PRO A 178 5.04 12.95 16.86
N TRP A 179 4.55 12.35 15.78
CA TRP A 179 4.28 10.91 15.74
C TRP A 179 5.59 10.12 15.68
N GLU A 180 5.80 9.21 16.63
CA GLU A 180 6.99 8.37 16.65
C GLU A 180 7.00 7.38 15.47
N GLY A 181 8.06 7.34 14.67
CA GLY A 181 8.20 6.40 13.55
C GLY A 181 7.48 6.83 12.27
N GLU A 182 7.12 8.11 12.17
CA GLU A 182 6.66 8.74 10.95
C GLU A 182 7.84 9.09 10.05
N GLU A 183 8.37 8.08 9.36
CA GLU A 183 9.42 8.23 8.35
C GLU A 183 8.83 8.00 6.95
N PHE A 184 9.17 8.90 6.01
CA PHE A 184 8.77 8.81 4.60
C PHE A 184 10.02 8.82 3.72
N ALA A 185 10.02 8.02 2.67
CA ALA A 185 11.08 8.04 1.68
C ALA A 185 11.04 9.34 0.87
N GLU A 186 12.22 9.82 0.46
CA GLU A 186 12.31 10.97 -0.43
C GLU A 186 11.63 10.67 -1.78
N PRO A 187 10.95 11.65 -2.40
CA PRO A 187 10.39 11.48 -3.73
C PRO A 187 11.49 11.14 -4.75
N LEU A 188 11.14 10.37 -5.79
CA LEU A 188 12.05 10.02 -6.88
C LEU A 188 13.32 9.26 -6.43
N ARG A 189 13.24 8.52 -5.32
CA ARG A 189 14.28 7.59 -4.88
C ARG A 189 14.58 6.53 -5.94
N ALA A 190 15.87 6.25 -6.18
CA ALA A 190 16.28 5.28 -7.19
C ALA A 190 16.09 3.83 -6.71
N ILE A 191 15.74 2.92 -7.62
CA ILE A 191 15.59 1.50 -7.26
C ILE A 191 16.93 0.82 -6.95
N SER A 192 18.07 1.46 -7.26
CA SER A 192 19.40 1.01 -6.83
C SER A 192 19.59 1.14 -5.32
N GLU A 193 18.82 2.01 -4.66
CA GLU A 193 18.80 2.21 -3.22
C GLU A 193 17.82 1.27 -2.50
N ASP A 194 16.95 0.57 -3.25
CA ASP A 194 16.08 -0.47 -2.68
C ASP A 194 16.91 -1.63 -2.12
N LYS A 195 16.27 -2.43 -1.25
CA LYS A 195 16.88 -3.65 -0.73
C LYS A 195 17.49 -4.49 -1.88
N PRO A 196 18.75 -4.93 -1.77
CA PRO A 196 19.41 -5.72 -2.81
C PRO A 196 18.58 -6.94 -3.23
N GLY A 197 18.47 -7.17 -4.54
CA GLY A 197 17.65 -8.25 -5.08
C GLY A 197 16.14 -7.97 -5.11
N SER A 198 15.69 -6.73 -4.90
CA SER A 198 14.28 -6.34 -5.09
C SER A 198 13.89 -6.19 -6.55
N TRP A 199 14.86 -5.96 -7.44
CA TRP A 199 14.63 -5.65 -8.85
C TRP A 199 15.56 -6.43 -9.76
N ARG A 200 15.05 -6.75 -10.94
CA ARG A 200 15.84 -7.22 -12.09
C ARG A 200 15.57 -6.29 -13.26
N VAL A 201 16.63 -5.78 -13.88
CA VAL A 201 16.55 -4.95 -15.07
C VAL A 201 17.10 -5.70 -16.27
N ASP A 202 16.33 -5.75 -17.35
CA ASP A 202 16.68 -6.43 -18.59
C ASP A 202 16.55 -5.47 -19.79
N ARG A 203 17.50 -5.56 -20.73
CA ARG A 203 17.41 -4.91 -22.04
C ARG A 203 16.99 -5.92 -23.10
N LEU A 204 15.93 -5.61 -23.85
CA LEU A 204 15.41 -6.48 -24.89
C LEU A 204 15.30 -5.74 -26.24
N PRO A 205 15.54 -6.42 -27.37
CA PRO A 205 16.12 -7.77 -27.45
C PRO A 205 17.56 -7.74 -26.92
N SER A 206 18.01 -8.82 -26.29
CA SER A 206 19.39 -8.93 -25.75
C SER A 206 20.39 -9.12 -26.90
N THR A 207 20.55 -8.06 -27.70
CA THR A 207 21.40 -8.03 -28.89
C THR A 207 22.77 -7.47 -28.53
N THR A 208 23.80 -7.98 -29.22
CA THR A 208 25.20 -7.59 -29.01
C THR A 208 25.49 -6.15 -29.43
N SER A 209 24.70 -5.60 -30.38
CA SER A 209 24.78 -4.21 -30.84
C SER A 209 23.43 -3.52 -30.68
N ALA A 210 23.41 -2.20 -30.47
CA ALA A 210 22.18 -1.42 -30.36
C ALA A 210 21.24 -1.68 -31.56
N ALA A 211 20.06 -2.23 -31.27
CA ALA A 211 18.99 -2.45 -32.22
C ALA A 211 17.97 -1.31 -32.17
N VAL A 212 17.32 -1.03 -33.31
CA VAL A 212 16.21 -0.08 -33.35
C VAL A 212 15.01 -0.64 -32.59
N GLY A 213 14.44 0.16 -31.70
CA GLY A 213 13.27 -0.24 -30.91
C GLY A 213 13.59 -1.10 -29.69
N GLU A 214 14.84 -1.06 -29.20
CA GLU A 214 15.19 -1.63 -27.90
C GLU A 214 14.34 -1.04 -26.77
N LEU A 215 14.09 -1.90 -25.78
CA LEU A 215 13.29 -1.60 -24.62
C LEU A 215 14.01 -2.07 -23.36
N ALA A 216 13.90 -1.27 -22.31
CA ALA A 216 14.36 -1.63 -20.99
C ALA A 216 13.17 -2.05 -20.14
N ILE A 217 13.37 -3.09 -19.33
CA ILE A 217 12.34 -3.65 -18.48
C ILE A 217 12.89 -3.78 -17.07
N ALA A 218 12.27 -3.10 -16.10
CA ALA A 218 12.47 -3.35 -14.68
C ALA A 218 11.35 -4.28 -14.17
N ARG A 219 11.73 -5.38 -13.53
CA ARG A 219 10.82 -6.36 -12.92
C ARG A 219 10.99 -6.36 -11.42
N SER A 220 9.89 -6.23 -10.69
CA SER A 220 9.93 -6.39 -9.24
C SER A 220 10.05 -7.87 -8.88
N LEU A 221 11.03 -8.18 -8.06
CA LEU A 221 11.19 -9.49 -7.43
C LEU A 221 10.41 -9.55 -6.11
N THR A 222 10.23 -8.42 -5.44
CA THR A 222 9.40 -8.28 -4.23
C THR A 222 7.90 -8.43 -4.54
N TRP A 223 7.45 -7.94 -5.68
CA TRP A 223 6.09 -8.11 -6.17
C TRP A 223 6.10 -8.81 -7.54
N PRO A 224 6.19 -10.15 -7.56
CA PRO A 224 6.19 -10.90 -8.80
C PRO A 224 4.95 -10.55 -9.64
N GLY A 225 5.20 -10.16 -10.89
CA GLY A 225 4.17 -9.69 -11.81
C GLY A 225 4.19 -8.18 -12.07
N ALA A 226 4.87 -7.38 -11.23
CA ALA A 226 5.04 -5.95 -11.48
C ALA A 226 6.17 -5.71 -12.49
N VAL A 227 5.87 -4.96 -13.54
CA VAL A 227 6.81 -4.67 -14.62
C VAL A 227 6.71 -3.21 -15.07
N SER A 228 7.86 -2.56 -15.14
CA SER A 228 8.03 -1.21 -15.72
C SER A 228 8.81 -1.33 -17.02
N ILE A 229 8.30 -0.71 -18.09
CA ILE A 229 8.84 -0.80 -19.45
C ILE A 229 9.19 0.61 -19.90
N GLY A 230 10.40 0.83 -20.40
CA GLY A 230 10.87 2.10 -20.96
C GLY A 230 11.25 1.93 -22.42
N VAL A 231 10.68 2.77 -23.30
CA VAL A 231 10.93 2.78 -24.75
C VAL A 231 10.97 4.22 -25.26
N GLY A 232 12.17 4.72 -25.59
CA GLY A 232 12.35 6.08 -26.06
C GLY A 232 11.78 7.10 -25.05
N LYS A 233 10.84 7.95 -25.49
CA LYS A 233 10.20 8.98 -24.66
C LYS A 233 9.03 8.47 -23.80
N LYS A 234 8.70 7.18 -23.86
CA LYS A 234 7.51 6.62 -23.20
C LYS A 234 7.93 5.57 -22.19
N PHE A 235 7.22 5.51 -21.08
CA PHE A 235 7.30 4.42 -20.13
C PHE A 235 5.91 3.93 -19.76
N LEU A 236 5.83 2.72 -19.23
CA LEU A 236 4.60 2.07 -18.84
C LEU A 236 4.83 1.19 -17.64
N ASN A 237 3.90 1.22 -16.69
CA ASN A 237 3.87 0.32 -15.54
C ASN A 237 2.63 -0.57 -15.66
N VAL A 238 2.78 -1.85 -15.33
CA VAL A 238 1.67 -2.79 -15.32
C VAL A 238 1.93 -3.90 -14.30
N TYR A 239 0.88 -4.33 -13.62
CA TYR A 239 0.91 -5.49 -12.73
C TYR A 239 0.10 -6.65 -13.31
N VAL A 240 0.68 -7.84 -13.41
CA VAL A 240 -0.06 -9.08 -13.71
C VAL A 240 0.41 -10.20 -12.81
N GLY A 241 -0.41 -10.61 -11.84
CA GLY A 241 -0.05 -11.66 -10.88
C GLY A 241 -1.08 -11.86 -9.78
N TYR A 242 -0.73 -12.65 -8.77
CA TYR A 242 -1.62 -13.02 -7.66
C TYR A 242 -1.75 -11.95 -6.56
N GLY A 243 -1.02 -10.84 -6.66
CA GLY A 243 -0.98 -9.83 -5.61
C GLY A 243 -0.34 -10.35 -4.32
N LEU A 244 0.62 -11.27 -4.41
CA LEU A 244 1.34 -11.80 -3.24
C LEU A 244 2.76 -11.22 -3.20
N LYS A 245 3.13 -10.63 -2.06
CA LYS A 245 4.48 -10.12 -1.83
C LYS A 245 5.42 -11.30 -1.63
N ALA A 246 6.47 -11.39 -2.43
CA ALA A 246 7.53 -12.37 -2.24
C ALA A 246 8.30 -12.03 -0.96
N LYS A 247 8.50 -13.05 -0.12
CA LYS A 247 9.40 -12.98 1.03
C LYS A 247 10.62 -13.85 0.71
N PHE A 248 11.79 -13.23 0.62
CA PHE A 248 13.05 -13.94 0.41
C PHE A 248 13.73 -14.19 1.75
N GLY A 249 14.04 -15.46 2.04
CA GLY A 249 14.78 -15.85 3.23
C GLY A 249 13.99 -15.76 4.55
N VAL A 250 12.68 -15.52 4.50
CA VAL A 250 11.81 -15.49 5.69
C VAL A 250 10.53 -16.25 5.37
N ASP A 251 10.23 -17.26 6.19
CA ASP A 251 8.98 -18.00 6.08
C ASP A 251 7.80 -17.12 6.47
N HIS A 252 6.66 -17.34 5.81
CA HIS A 252 5.42 -16.69 6.23
C HIS A 252 5.00 -17.23 7.59
N GLN A 253 5.11 -16.41 8.63
CA GLN A 253 4.61 -16.73 9.96
C GLN A 253 3.20 -16.18 10.13
N ILE A 254 2.28 -17.05 10.55
CA ILE A 254 0.94 -16.66 10.99
C ILE A 254 1.11 -15.90 12.30
N GLN A 255 0.38 -14.80 12.47
CA GLN A 255 0.43 -14.05 13.73
C GLN A 255 -0.02 -14.94 14.89
N LEU A 256 0.78 -14.94 15.95
CA LEU A 256 0.43 -15.63 17.18
C LEU A 256 -0.80 -14.97 17.81
N PRO A 257 -1.62 -15.74 18.57
CA PRO A 257 -2.70 -15.17 19.34
C PRO A 257 -2.23 -14.01 20.21
N ARG A 258 -3.09 -13.01 20.40
CA ARG A 258 -2.81 -11.91 21.32
C ARG A 258 -2.49 -12.47 22.71
N LYS A 259 -1.54 -11.85 23.40
CA LYS A 259 -1.24 -12.18 24.79
C LYS A 259 -2.52 -12.01 25.63
N LEU A 260 -2.72 -12.92 26.59
CA LEU A 260 -3.83 -12.81 27.54
C LEU A 260 -3.67 -11.50 28.32
N ALA A 261 -4.77 -10.77 28.48
CA ALA A 261 -4.80 -9.61 29.35
C ALA A 261 -4.54 -10.09 30.79
N THR A 262 -3.67 -9.38 31.50
CA THR A 262 -3.48 -9.59 32.93
C THR A 262 -4.67 -9.02 33.68
N ASP A 263 -5.27 -9.82 34.55
CA ASP A 263 -6.39 -9.39 35.39
C ASP A 263 -5.95 -8.35 36.42
N PHE A 264 -6.94 -7.64 36.99
CA PHE A 264 -6.68 -6.64 38.02
C PHE A 264 -5.90 -7.26 39.17
N GLY A 265 -4.81 -6.60 39.52
CA GLY A 265 -3.96 -7.01 40.62
C GLY A 265 -3.13 -8.26 40.35
N VAL A 266 -2.89 -8.63 39.10
CA VAL A 266 -1.90 -9.65 38.73
C VAL A 266 -0.75 -8.99 37.98
N ALA A 267 0.46 -9.05 38.53
CA ALA A 267 1.68 -8.54 37.90
C ALA A 267 2.71 -9.66 37.68
N VAL A 268 3.45 -9.58 36.59
CA VAL A 268 4.59 -10.48 36.32
C VAL A 268 5.85 -9.85 36.90
N GLU A 269 6.59 -10.60 37.72
CA GLU A 269 7.84 -10.11 38.33
C GLU A 269 9.04 -10.34 37.39
N GLY A 270 9.41 -9.29 36.65
CA GLY A 270 10.57 -9.33 35.74
C GLY A 270 10.44 -10.38 34.64
N ASP A 271 11.56 -11.00 34.25
CA ASP A 271 11.62 -12.07 33.24
C ASP A 271 11.25 -13.46 33.79
N THR A 272 10.76 -13.54 35.04
CA THR A 272 10.35 -14.80 35.63
C THR A 272 8.86 -15.03 35.39
N ASN A 273 8.45 -16.25 35.04
CA ASN A 273 7.04 -16.65 34.87
C ASN A 273 6.27 -16.71 36.22
N VAL A 274 6.62 -15.87 37.20
CA VAL A 274 6.02 -15.83 38.53
C VAL A 274 4.99 -14.71 38.56
N LEU A 275 3.73 -15.08 38.83
CA LEU A 275 2.63 -14.13 39.01
C LEU A 275 2.59 -13.66 40.47
N LYS A 276 2.55 -12.34 40.67
CA LYS A 276 2.30 -11.71 41.96
C LYS A 276 0.94 -11.05 41.98
N PHE A 277 0.24 -11.18 43.10
CA PHE A 277 -0.96 -10.42 43.35
C PHE A 277 -0.59 -9.05 43.94
N THR A 278 -0.86 -7.96 43.22
CA THR A 278 -0.66 -6.58 43.66
C THR A 278 -2.02 -5.88 43.76
N ASN A 279 -2.17 -4.83 44.56
CA ASN A 279 -3.37 -3.99 44.57
C ASN A 279 -4.71 -4.65 44.96
N LEU A 280 -4.71 -5.84 45.57
CA LEU A 280 -5.91 -6.34 46.26
C LEU A 280 -6.11 -5.52 47.53
N VAL A 281 -7.17 -4.71 47.54
CA VAL A 281 -7.58 -3.96 48.73
C VAL A 281 -8.66 -4.78 49.43
N GLU A 282 -8.32 -5.33 50.58
CA GLU A 282 -9.29 -5.95 51.47
C GLU A 282 -10.28 -4.89 51.97
N GLN A 283 -11.56 -5.23 52.04
CA GLN A 283 -12.54 -4.33 52.65
C GLN A 283 -12.16 -4.14 54.13
N PRO A 284 -12.26 -2.92 54.68
CA PRO A 284 -12.02 -2.73 56.10
C PRO A 284 -13.01 -3.58 56.90
N ASP A 285 -12.50 -4.29 57.91
CA ASP A 285 -13.32 -5.11 58.79
C ASP A 285 -14.43 -4.27 59.43
N VAL A 286 -15.68 -4.71 59.26
CA VAL A 286 -16.82 -4.11 59.94
C VAL A 286 -16.87 -4.70 61.35
N LEU A 287 -16.28 -3.99 62.31
CA LEU A 287 -16.27 -4.36 63.74
C LEU A 287 -17.56 -3.98 64.49
N VAL A 288 -18.65 -3.70 63.77
CA VAL A 288 -19.93 -3.38 64.38
C VAL A 288 -20.62 -4.68 64.72
N ASP A 289 -20.82 -4.94 66.02
CA ASP A 289 -21.71 -6.03 66.45
C ASP A 289 -23.08 -5.83 65.78
N PRO A 290 -23.63 -6.85 65.11
CA PRO A 290 -24.95 -6.72 64.52
C PRO A 290 -25.94 -6.37 65.64
N SER A 291 -26.45 -5.14 65.63
CA SER A 291 -27.49 -4.72 66.57
C SER A 291 -28.64 -5.73 66.47
N PRO A 292 -29.12 -6.29 67.60
CA PRO A 292 -30.26 -7.19 67.57
C PRO A 292 -31.41 -6.50 66.83
N PRO A 293 -32.18 -7.21 66.00
CA PRO A 293 -33.37 -6.63 65.37
C PRO A 293 -34.25 -6.05 66.47
N GLU A 294 -34.71 -4.79 66.29
CA GLU A 294 -35.56 -4.12 67.27
C GLU A 294 -36.75 -5.01 67.62
N GLU A 295 -36.84 -5.40 68.90
CA GLU A 295 -38.00 -6.11 69.43
C GLU A 295 -39.22 -5.18 69.33
N GLY A 296 -40.15 -5.56 68.46
CA GLY A 296 -41.58 -5.29 68.61
C GLY A 296 -41.99 -3.83 68.72
N ALA A 297 -42.32 -3.21 67.58
CA ALA A 297 -43.53 -2.38 67.56
C ALA A 297 -44.74 -3.32 67.53
N GLU A 298 -45.07 -3.92 68.68
CA GLU A 298 -46.44 -4.34 68.97
C GLU A 298 -47.23 -3.10 69.42
N GLU A 299 -48.43 -2.98 68.84
CA GLU A 299 -49.53 -2.00 69.01
C GLU A 299 -49.46 -0.68 68.23
#